data_AF-A0A9E0QYL1-F1
#
_entry.id   AF-A0A9E0QYL1-F1
#
_cell.length_a   1.000
_cell.length_b   1.000
_cell.length_c   1.000
_cell.angle_alpha   90.00
_cell.angle_beta   90.00
_cell.angle_gamma   90.00
#
_symmetry.space_group_name_H-M   'P 1'
#
loop_
_entity.id
_entity.type
_entity.pdbx_description
1 polymer ?
#
loop_
_entity_poly.entity_id
_entity_poly.type
_entity_poly.pdbx_seq_one_letter_code
_entity_poly.pdbx_strand_id
1 'polypeptide(L)'
;MLNKYPLWKNALIILILLIGGIYAAPNLYPDDYAVQLSGTRESNIVSQPLLDRVKQSLTQAQISFKEDELTDKGGLIRFPDSRTQLEAKEVISRTLGDDYVVALNLAPTTPEWLRSVGAGPMKLGLDLRGGVHFLLEVDMVSAVTSRLDVYVSEIKTKLRTEKLRYRAVNHREDGSLELKFSTTEVRDEAMSLLRKDYTEFLIDSEDREQAFYLTINLAESKISEIEDYAIKQNLTTLRNRVNELGVAEPLVQRQGRNRIVVQLPGIQDAAAAKRIIGKTANLEFRLEAKTDASRAT
;
A
#
# COMPACT_ATOMS: atom_id res chain seq x y z
N MET A 1 -6.61 38.64 -53.87
CA MET A 1 -5.93 37.47 -53.27
C MET A 1 -6.79 36.95 -52.13
N LEU A 2 -7.11 35.64 -52.11
CA LEU A 2 -8.01 35.05 -51.11
C LEU A 2 -7.44 35.04 -49.67
N ASN A 3 -6.12 35.19 -49.53
CA ASN A 3 -5.43 35.17 -48.24
C ASN A 3 -5.07 36.59 -47.78
N LYS A 4 -5.57 37.01 -46.62
CA LYS A 4 -5.37 38.34 -46.04
C LYS A 4 -4.17 38.43 -45.08
N TYR A 5 -3.54 37.30 -44.75
CA TYR A 5 -2.43 37.24 -43.78
C TYR A 5 -1.07 37.11 -44.47
N PRO A 6 -0.01 37.73 -43.90
CA PRO A 6 1.37 37.48 -44.31
C PRO A 6 1.74 36.00 -44.24
N LEU A 7 2.60 35.55 -45.16
CA LEU A 7 3.03 34.14 -45.26
C LEU A 7 3.56 33.56 -43.94
N TRP A 8 4.31 34.35 -43.17
CA TRP A 8 4.85 33.91 -41.88
C TRP A 8 3.76 33.62 -40.84
N LYS A 9 2.63 34.35 -40.85
CA LYS A 9 1.50 34.09 -39.94
C LYS A 9 0.81 32.78 -40.30
N ASN A 10 0.64 32.51 -41.59
CA ASN A 10 0.07 31.24 -42.04
C ASN A 10 1.01 30.07 -41.74
N ALA A 11 2.32 30.24 -41.92
CA ALA A 11 3.33 29.25 -41.52
C ALA A 11 3.31 28.98 -40.02
N LEU A 12 3.17 30.02 -39.19
CA LEU A 12 3.03 29.89 -37.74
C LEU A 12 1.76 29.12 -37.35
N ILE A 13 0.62 29.39 -38.00
CA ILE A 13 -0.63 28.65 -37.76
C ILE A 13 -0.46 27.17 -38.10
N ILE A 14 0.13 26.86 -39.25
CA ILE A 14 0.40 25.46 -39.65
C ILE A 14 1.32 24.78 -38.64
N LEU A 15 2.39 25.46 -38.19
CA LEU A 15 3.29 24.93 -37.18
C LEU A 15 2.55 24.62 -35.86
N ILE A 16 1.72 25.54 -35.38
CA ILE A 16 0.91 25.33 -34.16
C ILE A 16 -0.06 24.17 -34.34
N LEU A 17 -0.73 24.05 -35.49
CA LEU A 17 -1.63 22.94 -35.78
C LEU A 17 -0.89 21.60 -35.85
N LEU A 18 0.31 21.56 -36.44
CA LEU A 18 1.15 20.36 -36.47
C LEU A 18 1.57 19.94 -35.06
N ILE A 19 2.03 20.88 -34.23
CA ILE A 19 2.38 20.61 -32.84
C ILE A 19 1.15 20.11 -32.08
N GLY A 20 0.01 20.80 -32.20
CA GLY A 20 -1.25 20.38 -31.58
C GLY A 20 -1.69 18.99 -32.05
N GLY A 21 -1.52 18.68 -33.33
CA GLY A 21 -1.79 17.36 -33.92
C GLY A 21 -0.90 16.27 -33.32
N ILE A 22 0.40 16.54 -33.15
CA ILE A 22 1.34 15.60 -32.50
C ILE A 22 0.93 15.32 -31.05
N TYR A 23 0.55 16.35 -30.29
CA TYR A 23 0.10 16.17 -28.89
C TYR A 23 -1.31 15.57 -28.76
N ALA A 24 -2.14 15.64 -29.81
CA ALA A 24 -3.46 15.01 -29.85
C ALA A 24 -3.42 13.56 -30.36
N ALA A 25 -2.44 13.20 -31.20
CA ALA A 25 -2.29 11.89 -31.82
C ALA A 25 -2.28 10.71 -30.84
N PRO A 26 -1.74 10.79 -29.60
CA PRO A 26 -1.78 9.68 -28.64
C PRO A 26 -3.19 9.18 -28.34
N ASN A 27 -4.22 10.03 -28.43
CA ASN A 27 -5.61 9.63 -28.19
C ASN A 27 -6.20 8.74 -29.32
N LEU A 28 -5.52 8.62 -30.46
CA LEU A 28 -5.89 7.71 -31.55
C LEU A 28 -5.42 6.26 -31.30
N TYR A 29 -4.65 6.03 -30.24
CA TYR A 29 -4.09 4.74 -29.87
C TYR A 29 -4.80 4.25 -28.59
N PRO A 30 -5.97 3.58 -28.70
CA PRO A 30 -6.66 3.05 -27.53
C PRO A 30 -5.86 1.92 -26.88
N ASP A 31 -6.00 1.77 -25.56
CA ASP A 31 -5.32 0.71 -24.83
C ASP A 31 -5.83 -0.68 -25.27
N ASP A 32 -4.91 -1.63 -25.41
CA ASP A 32 -5.22 -3.02 -25.72
C ASP A 32 -5.59 -3.78 -24.44
N TYR A 33 -6.59 -4.66 -24.54
CA TYR A 33 -6.91 -5.60 -23.47
C TYR A 33 -5.74 -6.54 -23.24
N ALA A 34 -5.26 -6.67 -22.00
CA ALA A 34 -4.08 -7.47 -21.70
C ALA A 34 -4.17 -8.21 -20.38
N VAL A 35 -3.51 -9.37 -20.27
CA VAL A 35 -3.35 -10.07 -18.99
C VAL A 35 -1.90 -9.88 -18.53
N GLN A 36 -1.74 -9.30 -17.35
CA GLN A 36 -0.46 -9.15 -16.67
C GLN A 36 -0.24 -10.36 -15.75
N LEU A 37 0.99 -10.87 -15.78
CA LEU A 37 1.48 -11.96 -14.96
C LEU A 37 2.61 -11.42 -14.09
N SER A 38 2.49 -11.58 -12.78
CA SER A 38 3.54 -11.23 -11.83
C SER A 38 3.69 -12.33 -10.78
N GLY A 39 4.89 -12.48 -10.21
CA GLY A 39 5.11 -13.42 -9.12
C GLY A 39 4.37 -12.99 -7.84
N THR A 40 3.79 -13.96 -7.11
CA THR A 40 3.24 -13.69 -5.77
C THR A 40 4.37 -13.43 -4.74
N ARG A 41 5.59 -13.87 -5.04
CA ARG A 41 6.81 -13.72 -4.24
C ARG A 41 7.95 -13.28 -5.16
N GLU A 42 8.96 -12.61 -4.61
CA GLU A 42 10.16 -12.20 -5.37
C GLU A 42 10.90 -13.38 -6.01
N SER A 43 10.78 -14.59 -5.44
CA SER A 43 11.34 -15.83 -6.01
C SER A 43 10.65 -16.28 -7.30
N ASN A 44 9.41 -15.86 -7.54
CA ASN A 44 8.56 -16.37 -8.63
C ASN A 44 8.63 -15.42 -9.83
N ILE A 45 9.80 -15.37 -10.47
CA ILE A 45 10.04 -14.48 -11.60
C ILE A 45 9.33 -15.02 -12.84
N VAL A 46 8.58 -14.14 -13.51
CA VAL A 46 7.98 -14.47 -14.82
C VAL A 46 9.10 -14.48 -15.86
N SER A 47 9.23 -15.59 -16.57
CA SER A 47 10.29 -15.83 -17.56
C SER A 47 9.70 -16.24 -18.90
N GLN A 48 10.48 -16.15 -19.97
CA GLN A 48 10.05 -16.53 -21.32
C GLN A 48 9.48 -17.96 -21.40
N PRO A 49 10.09 -18.99 -20.77
CA PRO A 49 9.53 -20.34 -20.76
C PRO A 49 8.15 -20.43 -20.10
N LEU A 50 7.89 -19.60 -19.09
CA LEU A 50 6.58 -19.53 -18.45
C LEU A 50 5.54 -18.94 -19.41
N LEU A 51 5.90 -17.87 -20.12
CA LEU A 51 5.05 -17.27 -21.15
C LEU A 51 4.74 -18.25 -22.27
N ASP A 52 5.71 -19.02 -22.72
CA ASP A 52 5.50 -20.04 -23.75
C ASP A 52 4.56 -21.16 -23.29
N ARG A 53 4.69 -21.61 -22.03
CA ARG A 53 3.74 -22.56 -21.41
C ARG A 53 2.32 -21.99 -21.34
N VAL A 54 2.19 -20.71 -20.98
CA VAL A 54 0.90 -20.02 -20.95
C VAL A 54 0.29 -19.92 -22.34
N LYS A 55 1.07 -19.52 -23.36
CA LYS A 55 0.62 -19.46 -24.76
C LYS A 55 0.16 -20.82 -25.27
N GLN A 56 0.86 -21.89 -24.91
CA GLN A 56 0.45 -23.25 -25.27
C GLN A 56 -0.91 -23.60 -24.66
N SER A 57 -1.13 -23.26 -23.39
CA SER A 57 -2.42 -23.48 -22.71
C SER A 57 -3.56 -22.66 -23.33
N LEU A 58 -3.31 -21.40 -23.70
CA LEU A 58 -4.28 -20.55 -24.41
C LEU A 58 -4.63 -21.12 -25.80
N THR A 59 -3.62 -21.58 -26.54
CA THR A 59 -3.81 -22.20 -27.86
C THR A 59 -4.64 -23.50 -27.75
N GLN A 60 -4.39 -24.34 -26.74
CA GLN A 60 -5.19 -25.54 -26.46
C GLN A 60 -6.65 -25.21 -26.13
N ALA A 61 -6.88 -24.09 -25.45
CA ALA A 61 -8.21 -23.56 -25.15
C ALA A 61 -8.86 -22.81 -26.32
N GLN A 62 -8.21 -22.74 -27.50
CA GLN A 62 -8.66 -22.01 -28.69
C GLN A 62 -8.85 -20.50 -28.46
N ILE A 63 -8.06 -19.90 -27.57
CA ILE A 63 -8.12 -18.48 -27.25
C ILE A 63 -7.09 -17.71 -28.10
N SER A 64 -7.55 -16.75 -28.90
CA SER A 64 -6.68 -15.90 -29.71
C SER A 64 -6.00 -14.82 -28.87
N PHE A 65 -4.70 -14.61 -29.05
CA PHE A 65 -3.93 -13.51 -28.48
C PHE A 65 -3.17 -12.76 -29.59
N LYS A 66 -2.81 -11.50 -29.34
CA LYS A 66 -2.11 -10.62 -30.29
C LYS A 66 -0.59 -10.78 -30.19
N GLU A 67 -0.05 -10.45 -29.01
CA GLU A 67 1.38 -10.35 -28.76
C GLU A 67 1.66 -10.63 -27.28
N ASP A 68 2.83 -11.17 -26.98
CA ASP A 68 3.37 -11.28 -25.64
C ASP A 68 4.63 -10.42 -25.48
N GLU A 69 4.78 -9.83 -24.30
CA GLU A 69 5.91 -8.98 -23.95
C GLU A 69 6.38 -9.32 -22.54
N LEU A 70 7.70 -9.39 -22.35
CA LEU A 70 8.31 -9.48 -21.03
C LEU A 70 8.74 -8.08 -20.59
N THR A 71 8.22 -7.64 -19.46
CA THR A 71 8.47 -6.31 -18.87
C THR A 71 9.19 -6.46 -17.53
N ASP A 72 9.72 -5.36 -17.01
CA ASP A 72 10.31 -5.32 -15.65
C ASP A 72 9.31 -5.71 -14.55
N LYS A 73 8.00 -5.59 -14.82
CA LYS A 73 6.91 -5.94 -13.90
C LYS A 73 6.35 -7.34 -14.13
N GLY A 74 7.01 -8.16 -14.95
CA GLY A 74 6.60 -9.52 -15.31
C GLY A 74 6.10 -9.63 -16.75
N GLY A 75 5.28 -10.65 -17.01
CA GLY A 75 4.82 -10.97 -18.37
C GLY A 75 3.50 -10.29 -18.71
N LEU A 76 3.34 -9.90 -19.98
CA LEU A 76 2.13 -9.27 -20.51
C LEU A 76 1.68 -10.01 -21.77
N ILE A 77 0.40 -10.34 -21.87
CA ILE A 77 -0.18 -10.92 -23.09
C ILE A 77 -1.36 -10.06 -23.53
N ARG A 78 -1.35 -9.59 -24.78
CA ARG A 78 -2.39 -8.73 -25.38
C ARG A 78 -3.47 -9.56 -26.07
N PHE A 79 -4.71 -9.09 -26.01
CA PHE A 79 -5.91 -9.74 -26.52
C PHE A 79 -6.73 -8.80 -27.42
N PRO A 80 -7.52 -9.34 -28.35
CA PRO A 80 -8.34 -8.53 -29.25
C PRO A 80 -9.48 -7.79 -28.56
N ASP A 81 -10.09 -8.38 -27.54
CA ASP A 81 -11.27 -7.85 -26.88
C ASP A 81 -11.38 -8.31 -25.41
N SER A 82 -12.25 -7.65 -24.65
CA SER A 82 -12.47 -7.90 -23.22
C SER A 82 -12.99 -9.31 -22.90
N ARG A 83 -13.79 -9.91 -23.79
CA ARG A 83 -14.33 -11.26 -23.56
C ARG A 83 -13.21 -12.29 -23.68
N THR A 84 -12.43 -12.22 -24.75
CA THR A 84 -11.28 -13.10 -24.97
C THR A 84 -10.25 -12.96 -23.83
N GLN A 85 -10.03 -11.74 -23.35
CA GLN A 85 -9.17 -11.46 -22.19
C GLN A 85 -9.69 -12.13 -20.91
N LEU A 86 -11.01 -12.09 -20.65
CA LEU A 86 -11.62 -12.68 -19.47
C LEU A 86 -11.54 -14.22 -19.50
N GLU A 87 -11.83 -14.82 -20.65
CA GLU A 87 -11.68 -16.26 -20.87
C GLU A 87 -10.21 -16.69 -20.70
N ALA A 88 -9.27 -15.90 -21.25
CA ALA A 88 -7.84 -16.13 -21.08
C ALA A 88 -7.42 -16.12 -19.61
N LYS A 89 -7.85 -15.13 -18.84
CA LYS A 89 -7.52 -15.00 -17.42
C LYS A 89 -7.86 -16.27 -16.64
N GLU A 90 -9.02 -16.87 -16.90
CA GLU A 90 -9.44 -18.10 -16.22
C GLU A 90 -8.51 -19.27 -16.55
N VAL A 91 -8.20 -19.47 -17.82
CA VAL A 91 -7.27 -20.51 -18.28
C VAL A 91 -5.88 -20.31 -17.69
N ILE A 92 -5.36 -19.08 -17.74
CA ILE A 92 -4.02 -18.75 -17.25
C ILE A 92 -3.94 -18.95 -15.72
N SER A 93 -4.97 -18.53 -14.98
CA SER A 93 -5.03 -18.70 -13.52
C SER A 93 -5.00 -20.17 -13.12
N ARG A 94 -5.75 -21.03 -13.83
CA ARG A 94 -5.73 -22.48 -13.58
C ARG A 94 -4.38 -23.11 -13.90
N THR A 95 -3.69 -22.62 -14.92
CA THR A 95 -2.39 -23.14 -15.37
C THR A 95 -1.24 -22.74 -14.44
N LEU A 96 -1.27 -21.52 -13.90
CA LEU A 96 -0.19 -20.97 -13.07
C LEU A 96 -0.37 -21.21 -11.57
N GLY A 97 -1.61 -21.46 -11.10
CA GLY A 97 -1.90 -21.66 -9.68
C GLY A 97 -1.66 -20.41 -8.83
N ASP A 98 -1.46 -20.60 -7.53
CA ASP A 98 -1.37 -19.51 -6.54
C ASP A 98 0.00 -18.81 -6.49
N ASP A 99 1.00 -19.37 -7.17
CA ASP A 99 2.37 -18.84 -7.19
C ASP A 99 2.51 -17.56 -8.00
N TYR A 100 1.54 -17.28 -8.87
CA TYR A 100 1.51 -16.11 -9.73
C TYR A 100 0.18 -15.35 -9.60
N VAL A 101 0.27 -14.03 -9.68
CA VAL A 101 -0.88 -13.15 -9.77
C VAL A 101 -1.19 -12.93 -11.25
N VAL A 102 -2.39 -13.33 -11.65
CA VAL A 102 -2.95 -13.11 -12.99
C VAL A 102 -3.94 -11.97 -12.91
N ALA A 103 -3.58 -10.81 -13.47
CA ALA A 103 -4.38 -9.59 -13.40
C ALA A 103 -4.83 -9.14 -14.79
N LEU A 104 -6.10 -8.73 -14.89
CA LEU A 104 -6.62 -8.05 -16.07
C LEU A 104 -6.07 -6.62 -16.12
N ASN A 105 -5.51 -6.22 -17.24
CA ASN A 105 -4.88 -4.92 -17.48
C ASN A 105 -5.30 -4.32 -18.84
N LEU A 106 -5.01 -3.04 -19.03
CA LEU A 106 -5.12 -2.32 -20.28
C LEU A 106 -3.72 -1.80 -20.65
N ALA A 107 -3.12 -2.36 -21.69
CA ALA A 107 -1.77 -2.05 -22.11
C ALA A 107 -1.77 -0.88 -23.11
N PRO A 108 -1.00 0.19 -22.87
CA PRO A 108 -1.01 1.35 -23.74
C PRO A 108 -0.33 1.03 -25.08
N THR A 109 -1.00 1.36 -26.18
CA THR A 109 -0.54 1.10 -27.56
C THR A 109 0.15 2.31 -28.20
N THR A 110 0.27 3.42 -27.47
CA THR A 110 0.91 4.64 -27.96
C THR A 110 2.37 4.37 -28.34
N PRO A 111 2.79 4.67 -29.59
CA PRO A 111 4.17 4.50 -30.04
C PRO A 111 5.21 5.20 -29.16
N GLU A 112 6.40 4.60 -29.04
CA GLU A 112 7.49 5.15 -28.22
C GLU A 112 7.93 6.55 -28.65
N TRP A 113 7.93 6.85 -29.95
CA TRP A 113 8.33 8.17 -30.46
C TRP A 113 7.37 9.30 -30.04
N LEU A 114 6.09 9.00 -29.82
CA LEU A 114 5.13 9.96 -29.26
C LEU A 114 5.36 10.13 -27.76
N ARG A 115 5.61 9.04 -27.05
CA ARG A 115 5.92 9.10 -25.61
C ARG A 115 7.22 9.84 -25.32
N SER A 116 8.25 9.70 -26.16
CA SER A 116 9.56 10.32 -25.96
C SER A 116 9.53 11.84 -26.08
N VAL A 117 8.60 12.41 -26.85
CA VAL A 117 8.34 13.86 -26.92
C VAL A 117 7.36 14.36 -25.85
N GLY A 118 6.96 13.49 -24.92
CA GLY A 118 6.00 13.80 -23.86
C GLY A 118 4.54 13.85 -24.32
N ALA A 119 4.24 13.40 -25.54
CA ALA A 119 2.88 13.26 -26.04
C ALA A 119 2.30 11.93 -25.54
N GLY A 120 1.72 11.96 -24.34
CA GLY A 120 0.96 10.84 -23.76
C GLY A 120 -0.56 10.99 -24.01
N PRO A 121 -1.32 9.88 -23.98
CA PRO A 121 -2.78 9.94 -24.04
C PRO A 121 -3.37 10.65 -22.82
N MET A 122 -4.57 11.18 -22.97
CA MET A 122 -5.26 11.85 -21.87
C MET A 122 -5.58 10.87 -20.75
N LYS A 123 -5.32 11.29 -19.50
CA LYS A 123 -5.64 10.50 -18.31
C LYS A 123 -7.15 10.54 -18.08
N LEU A 124 -7.78 9.38 -18.16
CA LEU A 124 -9.20 9.22 -17.91
C LEU A 124 -9.41 8.90 -16.43
N GLY A 125 -10.31 9.65 -15.77
CA GLY A 125 -10.73 9.37 -14.41
C GLY A 125 -11.53 8.07 -14.29
N LEU A 126 -11.86 7.68 -13.06
CA LEU A 126 -12.61 6.46 -12.75
C LEU A 126 -13.94 6.37 -13.53
N ASP A 127 -14.65 7.47 -13.68
CA ASP A 127 -15.97 7.48 -14.35
C ASP A 127 -15.87 7.25 -15.87
N LEU A 128 -14.73 7.60 -16.49
CA LEU A 128 -14.52 7.46 -17.93
C LEU A 128 -13.75 6.19 -18.30
N ARG A 129 -12.79 5.78 -17.46
CA ARG A 129 -11.96 4.58 -17.68
C ARG A 129 -12.55 3.33 -17.03
N GLY A 130 -13.52 3.49 -16.13
CA GLY A 130 -13.91 2.44 -15.19
C GLY A 130 -12.81 2.17 -14.16
N GLY A 131 -13.07 1.26 -13.24
CA GLY A 131 -12.13 0.87 -12.19
C GLY A 131 -12.81 0.61 -10.86
N VAL A 132 -12.07 0.81 -9.75
CA VAL A 132 -12.60 0.65 -8.40
C VAL A 132 -12.25 1.81 -7.48
N HIS A 133 -13.17 2.08 -6.56
CA HIS A 133 -13.03 3.03 -5.47
C HIS A 133 -13.12 2.27 -4.13
N PHE A 134 -12.07 2.35 -3.32
CA PHE A 134 -12.05 1.78 -1.98
C PHE A 134 -11.99 2.88 -0.93
N LEU A 135 -12.83 2.73 0.11
CA LEU A 135 -12.74 3.50 1.33
C LEU A 135 -12.30 2.57 2.45
N LEU A 136 -11.09 2.80 2.98
CA LEU A 136 -10.49 1.98 4.02
C LEU A 136 -10.45 2.77 5.33
N GLU A 137 -10.71 2.10 6.44
CA GLU A 137 -10.65 2.68 7.78
C GLU A 137 -9.49 2.07 8.56
N VAL A 138 -8.70 2.93 9.21
CA VAL A 138 -7.58 2.52 10.06
C VAL A 138 -8.07 2.31 11.48
N ASP A 139 -7.69 1.19 12.09
CA ASP A 139 -7.98 0.89 13.48
C ASP A 139 -7.08 1.71 14.41
N MET A 140 -7.59 2.87 14.83
CA MET A 140 -6.88 3.80 15.72
C MET A 140 -6.75 3.27 17.14
N VAL A 141 -7.73 2.49 17.61
CA VAL A 141 -7.70 1.91 18.96
C VAL A 141 -6.52 0.96 19.05
N SER A 142 -6.40 0.04 18.10
CA SER A 142 -5.28 -0.90 18.05
C SER A 142 -3.92 -0.18 17.91
N ALA A 143 -3.85 0.93 17.15
CA ALA A 143 -2.62 1.70 17.02
C ALA A 143 -2.17 2.34 18.34
N VAL A 144 -3.10 2.92 19.09
CA VAL A 144 -2.84 3.52 20.41
C VAL A 144 -2.47 2.44 21.43
N THR A 145 -3.22 1.33 21.48
CA THR A 145 -2.92 0.20 22.38
C THR A 145 -1.53 -0.38 22.10
N SER A 146 -1.20 -0.64 20.83
CA SER A 146 0.14 -1.14 20.45
C SER A 146 1.26 -0.19 20.88
N ARG A 147 1.03 1.12 20.80
CA ARG A 147 2.00 2.12 21.25
C ARG A 147 2.13 2.15 22.77
N LEU A 148 1.02 1.98 23.50
CA LEU A 148 1.03 1.84 24.96
C LEU A 148 1.81 0.60 25.41
N ASP A 149 1.68 -0.54 24.72
CA ASP A 149 2.42 -1.76 25.05
C ASP A 149 3.95 -1.58 24.94
N VAL A 150 4.39 -0.82 23.93
CA VAL A 150 5.79 -0.43 23.78
C VAL A 150 6.23 0.43 24.97
N TYR A 151 5.43 1.45 25.33
CA TYR A 151 5.71 2.30 26.49
C TYR A 151 5.75 1.52 27.81
N VAL A 152 4.86 0.54 28.01
CA VAL A 152 4.88 -0.35 29.19
C VAL A 152 6.23 -1.05 29.31
N SER A 153 6.73 -1.57 28.20
CA SER A 153 8.00 -2.30 28.16
C SER A 153 9.19 -1.38 28.45
N GLU A 154 9.16 -0.15 27.91
CA GLU A 154 10.17 0.88 28.18
C GLU A 154 10.14 1.34 29.64
N ILE A 155 8.96 1.65 30.19
CA ILE A 155 8.78 2.08 31.59
C ILE A 155 9.25 0.98 32.55
N LYS A 156 8.86 -0.29 32.33
CA LYS A 156 9.33 -1.44 33.14
C LYS A 156 10.86 -1.55 33.15
N THR A 157 11.47 -1.34 31.99
CA THR A 157 12.93 -1.38 31.83
C THR A 157 13.58 -0.22 32.58
N LYS A 158 13.05 0.99 32.43
CA LYS A 158 13.55 2.20 33.08
C LYS A 158 13.46 2.14 34.60
N LEU A 159 12.30 1.75 35.15
CA LEU A 159 12.11 1.56 36.59
C LEU A 159 13.08 0.52 37.16
N ARG A 160 13.36 -0.57 36.41
CA ARG A 160 14.35 -1.57 36.82
C ARG A 160 15.77 -1.01 36.84
N THR A 161 16.16 -0.21 35.84
CA THR A 161 17.48 0.43 35.76
C THR A 161 17.72 1.38 36.92
N GLU A 162 16.74 2.21 37.27
CA GLU A 162 16.79 3.15 38.40
C GLU A 162 16.51 2.45 39.76
N LYS A 163 16.35 1.11 39.78
CA LYS A 163 16.09 0.28 40.96
C LYS A 163 14.79 0.64 41.72
N LEU A 164 13.83 1.26 41.05
CA LEU A 164 12.51 1.57 41.58
C LEU A 164 11.62 0.33 41.51
N ARG A 165 11.38 -0.30 42.67
CA ARG A 165 10.62 -1.57 42.76
C ARG A 165 9.12 -1.33 42.58
N TYR A 166 8.60 -1.73 41.41
CA TYR A 166 7.16 -1.83 41.14
C TYR A 166 6.64 -3.25 41.43
N ARG A 167 5.36 -3.36 41.81
CA ARG A 167 4.66 -4.63 42.05
C ARG A 167 3.94 -5.15 40.81
N ALA A 168 3.27 -4.26 40.09
CA ALA A 168 2.50 -4.59 38.90
C ALA A 168 2.42 -3.37 37.97
N VAL A 169 2.27 -3.66 36.68
CA VAL A 169 1.95 -2.67 35.65
C VAL A 169 0.87 -3.30 34.79
N ASN A 170 -0.33 -2.75 34.86
CA ASN A 170 -1.53 -3.29 34.22
C ASN A 170 -2.14 -2.25 33.28
N HIS A 171 -2.77 -2.73 32.20
CA HIS A 171 -3.67 -1.92 31.40
C HIS A 171 -5.05 -1.91 32.08
N ARG A 172 -5.67 -0.74 32.14
CA ARG A 172 -7.08 -0.62 32.49
C ARG A 172 -7.94 -0.63 31.22
N GLU A 173 -9.22 -0.95 31.41
CA GLU A 173 -10.22 -1.00 30.32
C GLU A 173 -10.44 0.37 29.65
N ASP A 174 -10.16 1.46 30.36
CA ASP A 174 -10.25 2.84 29.86
C ASP A 174 -9.03 3.26 28.99
N GLY A 175 -8.06 2.35 28.78
CA GLY A 175 -6.85 2.62 28.00
C GLY A 175 -5.72 3.27 28.80
N SER A 176 -5.90 3.49 30.10
CA SER A 176 -4.88 4.01 30.99
C SER A 176 -3.92 2.92 31.49
N LEU A 177 -2.72 3.31 31.91
CA LEU A 177 -1.77 2.44 32.58
C LEU A 177 -1.86 2.60 34.09
N GLU A 178 -1.97 1.49 34.82
CA GLU A 178 -1.89 1.50 36.29
C GLU A 178 -0.59 0.84 36.75
N LEU A 179 0.23 1.60 37.48
CA LEU A 179 1.43 1.09 38.15
C LEU A 179 1.18 1.00 39.65
N LYS A 180 1.57 -0.14 40.23
CA LYS A 180 1.45 -0.40 41.66
C LYS A 180 2.81 -0.40 42.34
N PHE A 181 2.95 0.34 43.42
CA PHE A 181 4.17 0.45 44.21
C PHE A 181 4.01 -0.09 45.64
N SER A 182 5.14 -0.32 46.30
CA SER A 182 5.17 -0.86 47.68
C SER A 182 5.13 0.23 48.75
N THR A 183 5.71 1.40 48.48
CA THR A 183 5.77 2.53 49.41
C THR A 183 5.52 3.84 48.67
N THR A 184 5.12 4.87 49.40
CA THR A 184 4.85 6.22 48.89
C THR A 184 6.11 6.85 48.28
N GLU A 185 7.26 6.63 48.91
CA GLU A 185 8.53 7.23 48.49
C GLU A 185 8.96 6.74 47.11
N VAL A 186 8.85 5.42 46.87
CA VAL A 186 9.16 4.83 45.56
C VAL A 186 8.16 5.27 44.50
N ARG A 187 6.88 5.43 44.86
CA ARG A 187 5.85 5.98 43.97
C ARG A 187 6.21 7.41 43.55
N ASP A 188 6.58 8.26 44.50
CA ASP A 188 6.87 9.68 44.25
C ASP A 188 8.16 9.87 43.45
N GLU A 189 9.19 9.06 43.72
CA GLU A 189 10.41 9.04 42.94
C GLU A 189 10.14 8.56 41.50
N ALA A 190 9.35 7.51 41.33
CA ALA A 190 8.91 7.04 40.01
C ALA A 190 8.08 8.09 39.28
N MET A 191 7.18 8.78 39.97
CA MET A 191 6.35 9.84 39.41
C MET A 191 7.21 11.02 38.90
N SER A 192 8.19 11.44 39.70
CA SER A 192 9.15 12.49 39.31
C SER A 192 9.97 12.09 38.09
N LEU A 193 10.49 10.86 38.08
CA LEU A 193 11.23 10.30 36.96
C LEU A 193 10.38 10.24 35.68
N LEU A 194 9.16 9.71 35.77
CA LEU A 194 8.28 9.54 34.62
C LEU A 194 7.80 10.88 34.07
N ARG A 195 7.47 11.86 34.93
CA ARG A 195 7.11 13.22 34.50
C ARG A 195 8.26 13.94 33.80
N LYS A 196 9.50 13.65 34.19
CA LYS A 196 10.70 14.24 33.58
C LYS A 196 10.99 13.63 32.21
N ASP A 197 10.93 12.30 32.12
CA ASP A 197 11.37 11.57 30.93
C ASP A 197 10.26 11.38 29.88
N TYR A 198 8.98 11.43 30.29
CA TYR A 198 7.82 11.21 29.43
C TYR A 198 6.80 12.35 29.54
N THR A 199 7.07 13.45 28.85
CA THR A 199 6.22 14.65 28.84
C THR A 199 4.86 14.44 28.17
N GLU A 200 4.71 13.36 27.40
CA GLU A 200 3.49 12.98 26.71
C GLU A 200 2.43 12.34 27.62
N PHE A 201 2.78 12.03 28.87
CA PHE A 201 1.86 11.41 29.82
C PHE A 201 1.28 12.41 30.81
N LEU A 202 -0.01 12.22 31.10
CA LEU A 202 -0.69 12.77 32.25
C LEU A 202 -0.63 11.73 33.36
N ILE A 203 0.07 12.05 34.45
CA ILE A 203 0.34 11.12 35.54
C ILE A 203 -0.31 11.63 36.81
N ASP A 204 -1.24 10.83 37.33
CA ASP A 204 -1.96 11.06 38.58
C ASP A 204 -1.59 9.99 39.60
N SER A 205 -1.51 10.38 40.87
CA SER A 205 -1.31 9.45 41.98
C SER A 205 -2.65 9.15 42.64
N GLU A 206 -2.84 7.89 43.00
CA GLU A 206 -4.02 7.44 43.72
C GLU A 206 -3.59 6.55 44.90
N ASP A 207 -3.99 6.92 46.10
CA ASP A 207 -3.69 6.17 47.32
C ASP A 207 -4.91 5.40 47.77
N ARG A 208 -4.77 4.07 47.77
CA ARG A 208 -5.80 3.14 48.27
C ARG A 208 -5.23 2.45 49.50
N GLU A 209 -6.09 2.11 50.46
CA GLU A 209 -5.76 1.79 51.87
C GLU A 209 -4.55 0.85 52.14
N GLN A 210 -4.04 0.10 51.15
CA GLN A 210 -2.85 -0.77 51.28
C GLN A 210 -1.88 -0.76 50.07
N ALA A 211 -2.06 0.16 49.11
CA ALA A 211 -1.16 0.26 47.96
C ALA A 211 -1.16 1.65 47.32
N PHE A 212 -0.01 2.00 46.77
CA PHE A 212 0.27 3.27 46.14
C PHE A 212 0.24 3.09 44.63
N TYR A 213 -0.62 3.85 43.94
CA TYR A 213 -0.84 3.72 42.52
C TYR A 213 -0.42 4.98 41.76
N LEU A 214 0.09 4.78 40.55
CA LEU A 214 0.17 5.82 39.52
C LEU A 214 -0.73 5.41 38.37
N THR A 215 -1.62 6.31 37.98
CA THR A 215 -2.42 6.19 36.76
C THR A 215 -1.78 7.08 35.69
N ILE A 216 -1.46 6.48 34.55
CA ILE A 216 -0.80 7.12 33.42
C ILE A 216 -1.77 7.15 32.25
N ASN A 217 -2.08 8.35 31.78
CA ASN A 217 -2.89 8.58 30.58
C ASN A 217 -2.02 9.24 29.50
N LEU A 218 -2.27 8.91 28.24
CA LEU A 218 -1.69 9.69 27.14
C LEU A 218 -2.38 11.05 27.04
N ALA A 219 -1.59 12.10 26.83
CA ALA A 219 -2.14 13.40 26.47
C ALA A 219 -2.86 13.32 25.11
N GLU A 220 -3.98 14.05 24.95
CA GLU A 220 -4.76 14.07 23.71
C GLU A 220 -3.91 14.47 22.49
N SER A 221 -2.94 15.38 22.68
CA SER A 221 -1.99 15.77 21.63
C SER A 221 -1.15 14.59 21.15
N LYS A 222 -0.75 13.70 22.07
CA LYS A 222 0.01 12.50 21.72
C LYS A 222 -0.86 11.45 21.05
N ILE A 223 -2.10 11.29 21.48
CA ILE A 223 -3.07 10.41 20.81
C ILE A 223 -3.25 10.86 19.34
N SER A 224 -3.48 12.14 19.09
CA SER A 224 -3.59 12.68 17.73
C SER A 224 -2.31 12.46 16.90
N GLU A 225 -1.13 12.60 17.52
CA GLU A 225 0.15 12.35 16.84
C GLU A 225 0.28 10.86 16.43
N ILE A 226 -0.11 9.94 17.31
CA ILE A 226 -0.10 8.49 17.04
C ILE A 226 -1.05 8.16 15.89
N GLU A 227 -2.25 8.73 15.89
CA GLU A 227 -3.23 8.53 14.81
C GLU A 227 -2.75 9.07 13.47
N ASP A 228 -2.18 10.27 13.45
CA ASP A 228 -1.61 10.87 12.24
C ASP A 228 -0.43 10.05 11.71
N TYR A 229 0.42 9.54 12.62
CA TYR A 229 1.49 8.62 12.27
C TYR A 229 0.94 7.32 11.68
N ALA A 230 -0.08 6.71 12.30
CA ALA A 230 -0.72 5.49 11.82
C ALA A 230 -1.31 5.67 10.42
N ILE A 231 -1.98 6.80 10.14
CA ILE A 231 -2.52 7.12 8.82
C ILE A 231 -1.40 7.30 7.80
N LYS A 232 -0.35 8.06 8.15
CA LYS A 232 0.77 8.31 7.24
C LYS A 232 1.52 7.03 6.88
N GLN A 233 1.71 6.14 7.84
CA GLN A 233 2.32 4.84 7.65
C GLN A 233 1.47 3.98 6.71
N ASN A 234 0.18 3.81 7.00
CA ASN A 234 -0.73 3.04 6.16
C ASN A 234 -0.85 3.61 4.75
N LEU A 235 -0.86 4.94 4.60
CA LEU A 235 -0.89 5.61 3.31
C LEU A 235 0.37 5.30 2.48
N THR A 236 1.53 5.24 3.12
CA THR A 236 2.79 4.85 2.46
C THR A 236 2.75 3.38 2.04
N THR A 237 2.30 2.49 2.93
CA THR A 237 2.14 1.06 2.65
C THR A 237 1.16 0.81 1.49
N LEU A 238 0.02 1.49 1.49
CA LEU A 238 -0.98 1.38 0.44
C LEU A 238 -0.47 1.87 -0.91
N ARG A 239 0.28 2.99 -0.94
CA ARG A 239 0.92 3.46 -2.19
C ARG A 239 1.82 2.40 -2.80
N ASN A 240 2.67 1.75 -2.00
CA ASN A 240 3.58 0.72 -2.49
C ASN A 240 2.81 -0.49 -3.05
N ARG A 241 1.82 -1.01 -2.32
CA ARG A 241 0.97 -2.13 -2.77
C ARG A 241 0.22 -1.83 -4.05
N VAL A 242 -0.25 -0.59 -4.19
CA VAL A 242 -0.99 -0.21 -5.38
C VAL A 242 -0.05 -0.08 -6.59
N ASN A 243 1.20 0.34 -6.40
CA ASN A 243 2.20 0.34 -7.47
C ASN A 243 2.50 -1.09 -7.98
N GLU A 244 2.43 -2.09 -7.09
CA GLU A 244 2.58 -3.52 -7.45
C GLU A 244 1.44 -4.03 -8.34
N LEU A 245 0.24 -3.42 -8.28
CA LEU A 245 -0.88 -3.79 -9.14
C LEU A 245 -0.66 -3.40 -10.62
N GLY A 246 0.40 -2.66 -10.93
CA GLY A 246 0.70 -2.24 -12.31
C GLY A 246 -0.26 -1.19 -12.87
N VAL A 247 -1.08 -0.57 -12.01
CA VAL A 247 -2.00 0.51 -12.41
C VAL A 247 -1.17 1.73 -12.77
N ALA A 248 -1.45 2.34 -13.91
CA ALA A 248 -0.67 3.46 -14.42
C ALA A 248 -0.67 4.65 -13.45
N GLU A 249 -1.81 4.95 -12.80
CA GLU A 249 -1.98 6.15 -11.98
C GLU A 249 -2.98 5.99 -10.84
N PRO A 250 -2.57 5.39 -9.72
CA PRO A 250 -3.43 5.27 -8.56
C PRO A 250 -3.54 6.56 -7.74
N LEU A 251 -4.73 6.84 -7.22
CA LEU A 251 -4.95 7.90 -6.24
C LEU A 251 -5.05 7.29 -4.84
N VAL A 252 -4.10 7.62 -3.96
CA VAL A 252 -4.14 7.22 -2.54
C VAL A 252 -4.04 8.47 -1.67
N GLN A 253 -5.13 8.79 -0.98
CA GLN A 253 -5.26 10.01 -0.20
C GLN A 253 -5.96 9.76 1.14
N ARG A 254 -5.65 10.59 2.14
CA ARG A 254 -6.37 10.60 3.41
C ARG A 254 -7.74 11.23 3.20
N GLN A 255 -8.78 10.63 3.79
CA GLN A 255 -10.13 11.17 3.83
C GLN A 255 -10.56 11.30 5.30
N GLY A 256 -10.63 12.54 5.81
CA GLY A 256 -10.96 12.77 7.23
C GLY A 256 -9.87 12.29 8.20
N ARG A 257 -10.27 11.95 9.44
CA ARG A 257 -9.34 11.62 10.53
C ARG A 257 -8.73 10.22 10.41
N ASN A 258 -9.55 9.20 10.11
CA ASN A 258 -9.16 7.79 10.18
C ASN A 258 -9.35 6.97 8.90
N ARG A 259 -9.71 7.61 7.77
CA ARG A 259 -9.95 6.90 6.50
C ARG A 259 -8.96 7.25 5.41
N ILE A 260 -8.78 6.31 4.49
CA ILE A 260 -7.95 6.44 3.31
C ILE A 260 -8.80 6.05 2.10
N VAL A 261 -8.85 6.95 1.11
CA VAL A 261 -9.47 6.71 -0.18
C VAL A 261 -8.42 6.20 -1.17
N VAL A 262 -8.76 5.11 -1.86
CA VAL A 262 -7.93 4.53 -2.91
C VAL A 262 -8.76 4.41 -4.19
N GLN A 263 -8.28 5.02 -5.27
CA GLN A 263 -8.90 4.92 -6.59
C GLN A 263 -7.93 4.26 -7.57
N LEU A 264 -8.40 3.24 -8.27
CA LEU A 264 -7.62 2.48 -9.24
C LEU A 264 -8.32 2.53 -10.61
N PRO A 265 -8.01 3.53 -11.45
CA PRO A 265 -8.59 3.63 -12.78
C PRO A 265 -8.13 2.48 -13.68
N GLY A 266 -9.05 1.93 -14.47
CA GLY A 266 -8.76 0.89 -15.45
C GLY A 266 -8.46 -0.50 -14.89
N ILE A 267 -8.55 -0.71 -13.57
CA ILE A 267 -8.47 -2.06 -13.01
C ILE A 267 -9.79 -2.79 -13.25
N GLN A 268 -9.71 -4.00 -13.81
CA GLN A 268 -10.92 -4.77 -14.13
C GLN A 268 -11.24 -5.81 -13.05
N ASP A 269 -10.24 -6.25 -12.27
CA ASP A 269 -10.44 -7.22 -11.16
C ASP A 269 -10.38 -6.55 -9.78
N ALA A 270 -11.55 -6.16 -9.29
CA ALA A 270 -11.72 -5.59 -7.96
C ALA A 270 -11.31 -6.54 -6.82
N ALA A 271 -11.54 -7.84 -7.00
CA ALA A 271 -11.29 -8.84 -5.95
C ALA A 271 -9.79 -9.10 -5.80
N ALA A 272 -9.04 -9.17 -6.91
CA ALA A 272 -7.59 -9.23 -6.88
C ALA A 272 -6.99 -7.96 -6.25
N ALA A 273 -7.47 -6.78 -6.63
CA ALA A 273 -7.04 -5.52 -6.04
C ALA A 273 -7.28 -5.46 -4.53
N LYS A 274 -8.49 -5.86 -4.08
CA LYS A 274 -8.83 -5.94 -2.65
C LYS A 274 -7.92 -6.91 -1.90
N ARG A 275 -7.61 -8.08 -2.47
CA ARG A 275 -6.71 -9.07 -1.84
C ARG A 275 -5.31 -8.50 -1.63
N ILE A 276 -4.74 -7.84 -2.64
CA ILE A 276 -3.38 -7.29 -2.57
C ILE A 276 -3.32 -6.13 -1.57
N ILE A 277 -4.31 -5.22 -1.62
CA ILE A 277 -4.40 -4.07 -0.72
C ILE A 277 -4.68 -4.50 0.73
N GLY A 278 -5.54 -5.49 0.95
CA GLY A 278 -5.97 -5.94 2.28
C GLY A 278 -5.02 -6.92 2.96
N LYS A 279 -4.00 -7.45 2.27
CA LYS A 279 -3.09 -8.46 2.84
C LYS A 279 -2.23 -7.84 3.94
N THR A 280 -2.45 -8.14 5.21
CA THR A 280 -1.53 -7.69 6.28
C THR A 280 -0.19 -8.42 6.15
N ALA A 281 0.91 -7.67 6.05
CA ALA A 281 2.26 -8.24 5.99
C ALA A 281 2.92 -7.99 7.34
N ASN A 282 2.86 -8.97 8.25
CA ASN A 282 3.65 -8.94 9.47
C ASN A 282 5.06 -9.46 9.12
N LEU A 283 6.06 -8.60 9.26
CA LEU A 283 7.45 -8.99 9.10
C LEU A 283 7.98 -9.45 10.46
N GLU A 284 8.27 -10.74 10.58
CA GLU A 284 8.90 -11.31 11.77
C GLU A 284 10.34 -11.69 11.44
N PHE A 285 11.28 -11.17 12.22
CA PHE A 285 12.66 -11.64 12.21
C PHE A 285 12.78 -12.78 13.20
N ARG A 286 13.12 -13.97 12.70
CA ARG A 286 13.39 -15.14 13.51
C ARG A 286 14.85 -15.52 13.34
N LEU A 287 15.49 -15.95 14.43
CA LEU A 287 16.83 -16.50 14.36
C LEU A 287 16.76 -17.84 13.64
N GLU A 288 17.57 -17.99 12.59
CA GLU A 288 17.71 -19.25 11.88
C GLU A 288 18.48 -20.25 12.76
N ALA A 289 17.96 -21.47 12.88
CA ALA A 289 18.64 -22.53 13.60
C ALA A 289 19.86 -22.98 12.77
N LYS A 290 21.03 -23.04 13.41
CA LYS A 290 22.22 -23.62 12.79
C LYS A 290 22.02 -25.13 12.58
N THR A 291 22.70 -25.69 11.59
CA THR A 291 22.58 -27.10 11.16
C THR A 291 22.83 -28.11 12.31
N ASP A 292 23.56 -27.69 13.34
CA ASP A 292 23.96 -28.43 14.53
C ASP A 292 23.15 -28.07 15.79
N ALA A 293 22.10 -27.24 15.66
CA ALA A 293 21.26 -26.87 16.79
C ALA A 293 20.44 -28.08 17.30
N SER A 294 20.57 -28.37 18.60
CA SER A 294 19.77 -29.39 19.27
C SER A 294 18.28 -29.07 19.11
N ARG A 295 17.48 -30.07 18.73
CA ARG A 295 16.02 -29.93 18.67
C ARG A 295 15.51 -29.54 20.05
N ALA A 296 14.86 -28.38 20.14
CA ALA A 296 14.11 -28.00 21.34
C ALA A 296 13.08 -29.09 21.64
N THR A 297 13.11 -29.60 22.88
CA THR A 297 12.14 -30.58 23.40
C THR A 297 10.90 -29.87 23.91
#